data_AF-A0A0S8E9H4-F1
#
_entry.id   AF-A0A0S8E9H4-F1
#
_cell.length_a   1.000
_cell.length_b   1.000
_cell.length_c   1.000
_cell.angle_alpha   90.00
_cell.angle_beta   90.00
_cell.angle_gamma   90.00
#
_symmetry.space_group_name_H-M   'P 1'
#
loop_
_entity.id
_entity.type
_entity.pdbx_description
1 polymer ?
#
loop_
_entity_poly.entity_id
_entity_poly.type
_entity_poly.pdbx_seq_one_letter_code
_entity_poly.pdbx_strand_id
1 'polypeptide(L)'
;MQGVRFQGKGKEMSLKSTSRLRRILLRGVPVVLLVCVVAVIVLSLLVELHVKKMCEMATQKYPGDRVEALMMSVETEEYGYDAHRYKMNNHIFWALGQLGDKRALPFLRDLLTHEPCDHETNLCQGEIQESIQKLERDEFNLPEFLWRRVLSS
;
A
#
# COMPACT_ATOMS: atom_id res chain seq x y z
N MET A 1 66.14 37.57 -9.64
CA MET A 1 64.90 37.60 -8.83
C MET A 1 63.70 37.32 -9.72
N GLN A 2 63.23 36.08 -9.82
CA GLN A 2 61.88 35.80 -10.35
C GLN A 2 61.31 34.61 -9.57
N GLY A 3 60.37 34.91 -8.69
CA GLY A 3 59.58 33.93 -7.99
C GLY A 3 58.21 34.53 -7.75
N VAL A 4 57.27 34.34 -8.68
CA VAL A 4 55.88 34.76 -8.45
C VAL A 4 54.90 33.77 -9.08
N ARG A 5 54.03 33.25 -8.20
CA ARG A 5 52.60 32.93 -8.41
C ARG A 5 52.22 31.67 -9.19
N PHE A 6 52.13 30.53 -8.49
CA PHE A 6 51.35 29.37 -8.94
C PHE A 6 50.43 28.74 -7.86
N GLN A 7 50.06 29.47 -6.80
CA GLN A 7 49.24 28.89 -5.71
C GLN A 7 47.75 29.33 -5.65
N GLY A 8 47.28 30.20 -6.56
CA GLY A 8 45.93 30.78 -6.48
C GLY A 8 44.79 29.93 -7.09
N LYS A 9 45.05 29.16 -8.15
CA LYS A 9 43.99 28.49 -8.93
C LYS A 9 43.33 27.29 -8.23
N GLY A 10 44.04 26.61 -7.32
CA GLY A 10 43.54 25.39 -6.68
C GLY A 10 42.47 25.63 -5.61
N LYS A 11 42.62 26.69 -4.78
CA LYS A 11 41.65 27.02 -3.71
C LYS A 11 40.34 27.61 -4.24
N GLU A 12 40.39 28.39 -5.33
CA GLU A 12 39.20 29.01 -5.92
C GLU A 12 38.24 27.98 -6.55
N MET A 13 38.75 26.91 -7.16
CA MET A 13 37.90 25.86 -7.75
C MET A 13 37.18 25.01 -6.69
N SER A 14 37.82 24.71 -5.57
CA SER A 14 37.24 23.90 -4.48
C SER A 14 36.07 24.61 -3.77
N LEU A 15 36.19 25.93 -3.54
CA LEU A 15 35.13 26.76 -2.94
C LEU A 15 33.94 27.02 -3.90
N LYS A 16 34.19 27.17 -5.20
CA LYS A 16 33.11 27.35 -6.20
C LYS A 16 32.33 26.06 -6.48
N SER A 17 32.97 24.89 -6.40
CA SER A 17 32.30 23.60 -6.64
C SER A 17 31.32 23.25 -5.51
N THR A 18 31.77 23.35 -4.27
CA THR A 18 30.96 23.05 -3.06
C THR A 18 29.74 23.97 -2.92
N SER A 19 29.87 25.25 -3.26
CA SER A 19 28.77 26.22 -3.20
C SER A 19 27.71 26.04 -4.30
N ARG A 20 28.07 25.53 -5.48
CA ARG A 20 27.10 25.13 -6.53
C ARG A 20 26.40 23.83 -6.18
N LEU A 21 27.15 22.83 -5.72
CA LEU A 21 26.60 21.54 -5.30
C LEU A 21 25.59 21.71 -4.14
N ARG A 22 25.94 22.53 -3.14
CA ARG A 22 25.04 22.86 -2.01
C ARG A 22 23.75 23.52 -2.48
N ARG A 23 23.80 24.39 -3.50
CA ARG A 23 22.62 25.07 -4.04
C ARG A 23 21.71 24.14 -4.85
N ILE A 24 22.30 23.19 -5.57
CA ILE A 24 21.56 22.14 -6.30
C ILE A 24 20.93 21.16 -5.31
N LEU A 25 21.67 20.72 -4.27
CA LEU A 25 21.14 19.84 -3.23
C LEU A 25 20.01 20.52 -2.42
N LEU A 26 20.19 21.77 -2.00
CA LEU A 26 19.17 22.53 -1.26
C LEU A 26 17.85 22.72 -2.03
N ARG A 27 17.90 22.72 -3.37
CA ARG A 27 16.70 22.86 -4.21
C ARG A 27 16.18 21.51 -4.72
N GLY A 28 17.06 20.55 -4.96
CA GLY A 28 16.70 19.22 -5.45
C GLY A 28 16.07 18.33 -4.39
N VAL A 29 16.60 18.34 -3.17
CA VAL A 29 16.06 17.55 -2.05
C VAL A 29 14.59 17.86 -1.74
N PRO A 30 14.15 19.12 -1.58
CA PRO A 30 12.73 19.40 -1.30
C PRO A 30 11.82 19.03 -2.47
N VAL A 31 12.30 19.15 -3.71
CA VAL A 31 11.52 18.74 -4.90
C VAL A 31 11.33 17.23 -4.92
N VAL A 32 12.39 16.46 -4.67
CA VAL A 32 12.30 14.98 -4.59
C VAL A 32 11.37 14.58 -3.44
N LEU A 33 11.50 15.20 -2.27
CA LEU A 33 10.66 14.92 -1.13
C LEU A 33 9.18 15.24 -1.41
N LEU A 34 8.89 16.36 -2.08
CA LEU A 34 7.54 16.70 -2.52
C LEU A 34 6.97 15.65 -3.48
N VAL A 35 7.76 15.21 -4.46
CA VAL A 35 7.35 14.15 -5.40
C VAL A 35 7.04 12.85 -4.67
N CYS A 36 7.87 12.44 -3.70
CA CYS A 36 7.61 11.26 -2.87
C CYS A 36 6.30 11.39 -2.08
N VAL A 37 6.05 12.56 -1.47
CA VAL A 37 4.80 12.81 -0.72
C VAL A 37 3.59 12.74 -1.64
N VAL A 38 3.65 13.38 -2.80
CA VAL A 38 2.55 13.33 -3.80
C VAL A 38 2.32 11.90 -4.28
N ALA A 39 3.39 11.14 -4.57
CA ALA A 39 3.26 9.73 -4.96
C ALA A 39 2.57 8.88 -3.89
N VAL A 40 2.94 9.06 -2.61
CA VAL A 40 2.28 8.35 -1.49
C VAL A 40 0.80 8.72 -1.39
N ILE A 41 0.45 9.99 -1.56
CA ILE A 41 -0.96 10.44 -1.55
C ILE A 41 -1.74 9.82 -2.71
N VAL A 42 -1.19 9.83 -3.92
CA VAL A 42 -1.86 9.25 -5.10
C VAL A 42 -2.07 7.75 -4.92
N LEU A 43 -1.04 7.01 -4.50
CA LEU A 43 -1.16 5.58 -4.21
C LEU A 43 -2.21 5.30 -3.14
N SER A 44 -2.26 6.16 -2.11
CA SER A 44 -3.25 6.07 -1.04
C SER A 44 -4.68 6.20 -1.59
N LEU A 45 -4.94 7.23 -2.40
CA LEU A 45 -6.26 7.44 -2.99
C LEU A 45 -6.68 6.29 -3.92
N LEU A 46 -5.75 5.68 -4.66
CA LEU A 46 -6.04 4.54 -5.52
C LEU A 46 -6.47 3.31 -4.72
N VAL A 47 -5.80 3.03 -3.61
CA VAL A 47 -6.15 1.94 -2.69
C VAL A 47 -7.53 2.21 -2.08
N GLU A 48 -7.79 3.43 -1.63
CA GLU A 48 -9.09 3.82 -1.07
C GLU A 48 -10.24 3.61 -2.07
N LEU A 49 -10.07 4.07 -3.31
CA LEU A 49 -11.07 3.88 -4.36
C LEU A 49 -11.31 2.39 -4.65
N HIS A 50 -10.26 1.58 -4.64
CA HIS A 50 -10.37 0.14 -4.84
C HIS A 50 -11.17 -0.51 -3.69
N VAL A 51 -10.81 -0.23 -2.43
CA VAL A 51 -11.51 -0.77 -1.25
C VAL A 51 -12.98 -0.34 -1.26
N LYS A 52 -13.26 0.94 -1.54
CA LYS A 52 -14.62 1.47 -1.63
C LYS A 52 -15.44 0.74 -2.69
N LYS A 53 -14.87 0.54 -3.89
CA LYS A 53 -15.52 -0.22 -4.96
C LYS A 53 -15.86 -1.66 -4.52
N MET A 54 -14.94 -2.34 -3.84
CA MET A 54 -15.19 -3.70 -3.34
C MET A 54 -16.31 -3.72 -2.29
N CYS A 55 -16.31 -2.76 -1.36
CA CYS A 55 -17.37 -2.62 -0.36
C CYS A 55 -18.73 -2.33 -1.01
N GLU A 56 -18.79 -1.44 -2.00
CA GLU A 56 -20.03 -1.11 -2.72
C GLU A 56 -20.58 -2.33 -3.47
N MET A 57 -19.73 -3.08 -4.17
CA MET A 57 -20.15 -4.30 -4.86
C MET A 57 -20.68 -5.36 -3.87
N ALA A 58 -20.03 -5.54 -2.73
CA ALA A 58 -20.44 -6.50 -1.72
C ALA A 58 -21.76 -6.09 -1.04
N THR A 59 -21.88 -4.84 -0.61
CA THR A 59 -23.07 -4.31 0.10
C THR A 59 -24.31 -4.18 -0.80
N GLN A 60 -24.14 -4.13 -2.13
CA GLN A 60 -25.25 -4.24 -3.06
C GLN A 60 -25.88 -5.65 -3.10
N LYS A 61 -25.08 -6.70 -2.83
CA LYS A 61 -25.49 -8.10 -2.95
C LYS A 61 -25.82 -8.73 -1.60
N TYR A 62 -25.14 -8.31 -0.54
CA TYR A 62 -25.25 -8.90 0.79
C TYR A 62 -25.66 -7.86 1.83
N PRO A 63 -26.52 -8.22 2.81
CA PRO A 63 -26.88 -7.34 3.91
C PRO A 63 -25.72 -7.18 4.90
N GLY A 64 -25.88 -6.24 5.84
CA GLY A 64 -24.91 -5.99 6.90
C GLY A 64 -24.00 -4.80 6.64
N ASP A 65 -22.99 -4.64 7.47
CA ASP A 65 -21.96 -3.62 7.26
C ASP A 65 -20.93 -4.04 6.19
N ARG A 66 -20.01 -3.13 5.84
CA ARG A 66 -19.02 -3.37 4.77
C ARG A 66 -18.17 -4.62 5.03
N VAL A 67 -17.85 -4.93 6.28
CA VAL A 67 -17.00 -6.07 6.65
C VAL A 67 -17.80 -7.36 6.53
N GLU A 68 -19.02 -7.37 7.07
CA GLU A 68 -19.94 -8.51 6.96
C GLU A 68 -20.26 -8.84 5.49
N ALA A 69 -20.62 -7.82 4.71
CA ALA A 69 -20.94 -8.00 3.29
C ALA A 69 -19.74 -8.53 2.50
N LEU A 70 -18.51 -8.05 2.79
CA LEU A 70 -17.30 -8.57 2.15
C LEU A 70 -17.04 -10.04 2.52
N MET A 71 -17.16 -10.42 3.79
CA MET A 71 -17.00 -11.82 4.21
C MET A 71 -18.04 -12.74 3.53
N MET A 72 -19.29 -12.28 3.40
CA MET A 72 -20.34 -13.03 2.69
C MET A 72 -20.13 -13.10 1.17
N SER A 73 -19.35 -12.18 0.60
CA SER A 73 -19.08 -12.15 -0.83
C SER A 73 -18.00 -13.11 -1.30
N VAL A 74 -17.25 -13.72 -0.37
CA VAL A 74 -16.25 -14.73 -0.69
C VAL A 74 -16.96 -16.01 -1.09
N GLU A 75 -16.72 -16.46 -2.32
CA GLU A 75 -17.31 -17.69 -2.80
C GLU A 75 -16.36 -18.86 -2.52
N THR A 76 -16.81 -19.83 -1.72
CA THR A 76 -16.00 -20.97 -1.24
C THR A 76 -16.42 -22.34 -1.80
N GLU A 77 -17.48 -22.40 -2.61
CA GLU A 77 -17.94 -23.66 -3.22
C GLU A 77 -16.98 -24.20 -4.29
N GLU A 78 -16.96 -25.52 -4.40
CA GLU A 78 -15.91 -26.40 -4.93
C GLU A 78 -15.17 -25.92 -6.19
N TYR A 79 -13.84 -26.02 -6.09
CA TYR A 79 -12.80 -25.41 -6.90
C TYR A 79 -12.76 -25.94 -8.35
N GLY A 80 -13.45 -25.24 -9.25
CA GLY A 80 -13.24 -25.34 -10.70
C GLY A 80 -12.09 -24.45 -11.19
N TYR A 81 -11.73 -24.58 -12.47
CA TYR A 81 -10.77 -23.69 -13.15
C TYR A 81 -11.44 -22.33 -13.46
N ASP A 82 -11.65 -21.51 -12.43
CA ASP A 82 -12.19 -20.14 -12.58
C ASP A 82 -11.26 -19.11 -11.94
N ALA A 83 -10.23 -18.72 -12.70
CA ALA A 83 -9.26 -17.68 -12.34
C ALA A 83 -9.90 -16.32 -11.99
N HIS A 84 -11.08 -16.01 -12.56
CA HIS A 84 -11.76 -14.75 -12.26
C HIS A 84 -12.30 -14.74 -10.83
N ARG A 85 -12.85 -15.86 -10.35
CA ARG A 85 -13.31 -16.00 -8.96
C ARG A 85 -12.16 -15.91 -7.96
N TYR A 86 -11.03 -16.57 -8.21
CA TYR A 86 -9.85 -16.48 -7.33
C TYR A 86 -9.33 -15.07 -7.20
N LYS A 87 -9.22 -14.35 -8.32
CA LYS A 87 -8.80 -12.95 -8.32
C LYS A 87 -9.75 -12.04 -7.54
N MET A 88 -11.06 -12.28 -7.65
CA MET A 88 -12.05 -11.52 -6.89
C MET A 88 -11.93 -11.77 -5.38
N ASN A 89 -11.84 -13.04 -4.96
CA ASN A 89 -11.68 -13.39 -3.55
C ASN A 89 -10.39 -12.79 -2.96
N ASN A 90 -9.30 -12.82 -3.71
CA ASN A 90 -8.05 -12.19 -3.32
C ASN A 90 -8.18 -10.67 -3.07
N HIS A 91 -8.86 -9.95 -3.97
CA HIS A 91 -9.18 -8.53 -3.75
C HIS A 91 -10.07 -8.32 -2.52
N ILE A 92 -10.99 -9.24 -2.22
CA ILE A 92 -11.83 -9.19 -1.02
C ILE A 92 -10.97 -9.34 0.24
N PHE A 93 -10.08 -10.33 0.29
CA PHE A 93 -9.17 -10.54 1.44
C PHE A 93 -8.30 -9.32 1.69
N TRP A 94 -7.68 -8.82 0.63
CA TRP A 94 -6.88 -7.60 0.70
C TRP A 94 -7.71 -6.41 1.21
N ALA A 95 -8.94 -6.22 0.72
CA ALA A 95 -9.82 -5.15 1.17
C ALA A 95 -10.20 -5.29 2.66
N LEU A 96 -10.47 -6.51 3.15
CA LEU A 96 -10.67 -6.79 4.57
C LEU A 96 -9.44 -6.36 5.40
N GLY A 97 -8.24 -6.67 4.93
CA GLY A 97 -6.99 -6.22 5.55
C GLY A 97 -6.83 -4.69 5.55
N GLN A 98 -7.28 -3.98 4.51
CA GLN A 98 -7.25 -2.51 4.47
C GLN A 98 -8.27 -1.85 5.41
N LEU A 99 -9.42 -2.49 5.65
CA LEU A 99 -10.46 -1.94 6.54
C LEU A 99 -10.05 -1.92 8.01
N GLY A 100 -9.10 -2.76 8.42
CA GLY A 100 -8.58 -2.75 9.79
C GLY A 100 -9.54 -3.32 10.84
N ASP A 101 -10.67 -3.89 10.44
CA ASP A 101 -11.66 -4.44 11.37
C ASP A 101 -11.28 -5.86 11.79
N LYS A 102 -10.90 -6.01 13.07
CA LYS A 102 -10.47 -7.27 13.66
C LYS A 102 -11.56 -8.35 13.68
N ARG A 103 -12.83 -8.02 13.43
CA ARG A 103 -13.91 -9.01 13.26
C ARG A 103 -13.67 -9.95 12.08
N ALA A 104 -12.86 -9.55 11.10
CA ALA A 104 -12.49 -10.39 9.97
C ALA A 104 -11.44 -11.47 10.30
N LEU A 105 -10.75 -11.39 11.45
CA LEU A 105 -9.66 -12.32 11.79
C LEU A 105 -10.09 -13.79 11.87
N PRO A 106 -11.18 -14.16 12.56
CA PRO A 106 -11.63 -15.56 12.60
C PRO A 106 -11.94 -16.09 11.19
N PHE A 107 -12.65 -15.29 10.39
CA PHE A 107 -12.99 -15.63 9.01
C PHE A 107 -11.76 -15.88 8.14
N LEU A 108 -10.77 -14.98 8.16
CA LEU A 108 -9.56 -15.14 7.36
C LEU A 108 -8.72 -16.35 7.81
N ARG A 109 -8.71 -16.66 9.12
CA ARG A 109 -7.98 -17.81 9.65
C ARG A 109 -8.63 -19.14 9.25
N ASP A 110 -9.96 -19.21 9.19
CA ASP A 110 -10.68 -20.40 8.73
C ASP A 110 -10.41 -20.72 7.25
N LEU A 111 -10.01 -19.73 6.45
CA LEU A 111 -9.65 -19.91 5.04
C LEU A 111 -8.20 -20.36 4.81
N LEU A 112 -7.38 -20.44 5.87
CA LEU A 112 -5.99 -20.88 5.73
C LEU A 112 -5.90 -22.39 5.51
N THR A 113 -5.36 -22.77 4.36
CA THR A 113 -5.09 -24.18 4.01
C THR A 113 -3.60 -24.53 4.10
N HIS A 114 -2.72 -23.52 4.16
CA HIS A 114 -1.24 -23.67 4.10
C HIS A 114 -0.70 -24.27 2.78
N GLU A 115 -1.55 -24.42 1.77
CA GLU A 115 -1.15 -24.80 0.42
C GLU A 115 -0.41 -23.66 -0.29
N PRO A 116 0.43 -23.93 -1.29
CA PRO A 116 1.05 -22.88 -2.09
C PRO A 116 -0.03 -22.03 -2.78
N CYS A 117 0.23 -20.72 -2.89
CA CYS A 117 -0.64 -19.82 -3.64
C CYS A 117 -0.60 -20.20 -5.14
N ASP A 118 -1.76 -20.56 -5.68
CA ASP A 118 -1.97 -20.73 -7.11
C ASP A 118 -3.10 -19.82 -7.55
N HIS A 119 -2.75 -18.70 -8.19
CA HIS A 119 -3.69 -17.69 -8.65
C HIS A 119 -4.67 -18.18 -9.73
N GLU A 120 -4.44 -19.35 -10.33
CA GLU A 120 -5.29 -19.95 -11.36
C GLU A 120 -6.23 -21.02 -10.79
N THR A 121 -5.86 -21.68 -9.69
CA THR A 121 -6.57 -22.87 -9.20
C THR A 121 -6.97 -22.82 -7.72
N ASN A 122 -6.50 -21.84 -6.95
CA ASN A 122 -6.80 -21.76 -5.52
C ASN A 122 -6.80 -20.32 -4.97
N LEU A 123 -7.27 -20.15 -3.74
CA LEU A 123 -7.14 -18.90 -2.99
C LEU A 123 -5.68 -18.62 -2.68
N CYS A 124 -5.25 -17.36 -2.84
CA CYS A 124 -3.86 -17.03 -2.53
C CYS A 124 -3.62 -16.96 -1.02
N GLN A 125 -2.98 -18.00 -0.49
CA GLN A 125 -2.64 -18.08 0.93
C GLN A 125 -1.75 -16.91 1.39
N GLY A 126 -0.92 -16.37 0.49
CA GLY A 126 -0.09 -15.19 0.77
C GLY A 126 -0.91 -13.93 1.08
N GLU A 127 -1.98 -13.67 0.32
CA GLU A 127 -2.83 -12.49 0.53
C GLU A 127 -3.71 -12.62 1.78
N ILE A 128 -4.18 -13.83 2.08
CA ILE A 128 -4.88 -14.12 3.34
C ILE A 128 -3.93 -13.88 4.52
N GLN A 129 -2.71 -14.40 4.46
CA GLN A 129 -1.71 -14.24 5.51
C GLN A 129 -1.29 -12.78 5.70
N GLU A 130 -1.08 -12.03 4.61
CA GLU A 130 -0.77 -10.59 4.67
C GLU A 130 -1.91 -9.82 5.34
N SER A 131 -3.16 -10.13 4.99
CA SER A 131 -4.35 -9.49 5.56
C SER A 131 -4.47 -9.78 7.06
N ILE A 132 -4.23 -11.02 7.49
CA ILE A 132 -4.19 -11.40 8.92
C ILE A 132 -3.09 -10.61 9.64
N GLN A 133 -1.86 -10.61 9.09
CA GLN A 133 -0.74 -9.87 9.71
C GLN A 133 -1.06 -8.38 9.85
N LYS A 134 -1.69 -7.80 8.84
CA LYS A 134 -2.09 -6.39 8.86
C LYS A 134 -3.14 -6.09 9.93
N LEU A 135 -4.11 -6.98 10.14
CA LEU A 135 -5.14 -6.85 11.19
C LEU A 135 -4.59 -7.11 12.60
N GLU A 136 -3.57 -7.96 12.73
CA GLU A 136 -2.93 -8.27 14.01
C GLU A 136 -1.97 -7.19 14.48
N ARG A 137 -1.25 -6.57 13.54
CA ARG A 137 -0.37 -5.45 13.84
C ARG A 137 -1.23 -4.20 14.06
N ASP A 138 -1.40 -3.80 15.33
CA ASP A 138 -1.92 -2.48 15.72
C ASP A 138 -0.97 -1.31 15.31
N GLU A 139 -0.12 -1.51 14.31
CA GLU A 139 0.85 -0.53 13.85
C GLU A 139 0.13 0.59 13.09
N PHE A 140 0.48 1.82 13.44
CA PHE A 140 -0.09 3.03 12.87
C PHE A 140 0.19 3.13 11.37
N ASN A 141 -0.74 2.66 10.54
CA ASN A 141 -0.72 2.93 9.11
C ASN A 141 -1.11 4.40 8.87
N LEU A 142 -0.11 5.24 8.58
CA LEU A 142 -0.32 6.64 8.15
C LEU A 142 -1.41 6.81 7.07
N PRO A 143 -1.51 5.93 6.04
CA PRO A 143 -2.62 5.97 5.08
C PRO A 143 -3.98 5.66 5.73
N GLU A 144 -4.03 4.67 6.62
CA GLU A 144 -5.26 4.24 7.30
C GLU A 144 -5.80 5.30 8.25
N PHE A 145 -4.93 6.05 8.95
CA PHE A 145 -5.33 7.19 9.78
C PHE A 145 -6.00 8.31 8.98
N LEU A 146 -5.47 8.61 7.79
CA LEU A 146 -6.07 9.62 6.91
C LEU A 146 -7.45 9.18 6.40
N TRP A 147 -7.67 7.88 6.16
CA TRP A 147 -8.92 7.40 5.54
C TRP A 147 -10.00 7.03 6.55
N ARG A 148 -9.65 6.60 7.78
CA ARG A 148 -10.65 6.37 8.84
C ARG A 148 -11.52 7.61 9.09
N ARG A 149 -10.98 8.81 8.88
CA ARG A 149 -11.70 10.08 9.01
C ARG A 149 -12.58 10.41 7.79
N VAL A 150 -12.33 9.82 6.61
CA VAL A 150 -13.09 10.04 5.37
C VAL A 150 -14.16 8.98 5.15
N LEU A 151 -13.89 7.72 5.52
CA LEU A 151 -14.82 6.59 5.35
C LEU A 151 -15.90 6.48 6.45
N SER A 152 -15.76 7.26 7.52
CA SER A 152 -16.71 7.37 8.64
C SER A 152 -17.75 8.49 8.47
N SER A 153 -17.72 9.19 7.33
CA SER A 153 -18.77 10.10 6.86
C SER A 153 -19.58 9.48 5.73
#